data_AF-A0A2G9T584-F1
#
_entry.id   AF-A0A2G9T584-F1
#
_cell.length_a   1.000
_cell.length_b   1.000
_cell.length_c   1.000
_cell.angle_alpha   90.00
_cell.angle_beta   90.00
_cell.angle_gamma   90.00
#
_symmetry.space_group_name_H-M   'P 1'
#
loop_
_entity.id
_entity.type
_entity.pdbx_description
1 polymer ?
#
loop_
_entity_poly.entity_id
_entity_poly.type
_entity_poly.pdbx_seq_one_letter_code
_entity_poly.pdbx_strand_id
1 'polypeptide(L)' 'NTTVLRKEFVKHKKYKPADYTFEAYKKHEAKNRYDDVICIDATRVILKGRPPEDDYIHANWMIMPDSQKYICTQ' A
#
# COMPACT_ATOMS: atom_id res chain seq x y z
N ASN A 1 -13.86 -22.80 16.37
CA ASN A 1 -12.39 -22.82 16.59
C ASN A 1 -11.77 -21.41 16.44
N THR A 2 -12.36 -20.40 17.10
CA THR A 2 -12.02 -18.97 16.95
C THR A 2 -10.71 -18.56 17.64
N THR A 3 -10.26 -19.34 18.60
CA THR A 3 -9.03 -19.09 19.36
C THR A 3 -7.76 -19.17 18.50
N VAL A 4 -7.74 -20.04 17.48
CA VAL A 4 -6.59 -20.18 16.56
C VAL A 4 -6.44 -18.93 15.69
N LEU A 5 -7.52 -18.52 15.00
CA LEU A 5 -7.54 -17.32 14.17
C LEU A 5 -7.16 -16.05 14.94
N ARG A 6 -7.66 -15.91 16.18
CA ARG A 6 -7.30 -14.77 17.03
C ARG A 6 -5.79 -14.73 17.32
N LYS A 7 -5.18 -15.87 17.62
CA LYS A 7 -3.73 -15.95 17.89
C LYS A 7 -2.91 -15.60 16.66
N GLU A 8 -3.32 -16.08 15.48
CA GLU A 8 -2.65 -15.75 14.21
C GLU A 8 -2.75 -14.27 13.86
N PHE A 9 -3.94 -13.67 13.98
CA PHE A 9 -4.12 -12.24 13.75
C PHE A 9 -3.23 -11.40 14.68
N VAL A 10 -3.19 -11.73 15.98
CA VAL A 10 -2.37 -10.98 16.95
C VAL A 10 -0.88 -11.00 16.60
N LYS A 11 -0.37 -12.10 16.02
CA LYS A 11 1.02 -12.19 15.56
C LYS A 11 1.32 -11.25 14.37
N HIS A 12 0.34 -11.01 13.50
CA HIS A 12 0.55 -10.30 12.24
C HIS A 12 -0.02 -8.87 12.19
N LYS A 13 -0.86 -8.47 13.16
CA LYS A 13 -1.56 -7.16 13.14
C LYS A 13 -0.66 -5.92 13.07
N LYS A 14 0.62 -6.05 13.41
CA LYS A 14 1.62 -4.96 13.34
C LYS A 14 2.67 -5.19 12.27
N TYR A 15 2.48 -6.20 11.41
CA TYR A 15 3.43 -6.50 10.36
C TYR A 15 3.60 -5.29 9.45
N LYS A 16 4.85 -4.99 9.14
CA LYS A 16 5.26 -4.04 8.11
C LYS A 16 6.39 -4.71 7.31
N PRO A 17 6.44 -4.51 5.98
CA PRO A 17 7.57 -4.97 5.20
C PRO A 17 8.88 -4.34 5.72
N ALA A 18 10.00 -5.05 5.60
CA ALA A 18 11.30 -4.50 5.96
C ALA A 18 11.67 -3.35 5.01
N ASP A 19 12.31 -2.31 5.54
CA ASP A 19 12.90 -1.20 4.77
C ASP A 19 11.97 -0.53 3.76
N TYR A 20 10.68 -0.41 4.10
CA TYR A 20 9.71 0.26 3.24
C TYR A 20 9.83 1.79 3.31
N THR A 21 9.69 2.44 2.16
CA THR A 21 9.58 3.89 2.03
C THR A 21 8.18 4.29 1.57
N PHE A 22 7.80 5.54 1.83
CA PHE A 22 6.49 6.10 1.47
C PHE A 22 6.63 7.62 1.21
N GLU A 23 7.69 8.02 0.52
CA GLU A 23 8.02 9.42 0.28
C GLU A 23 7.05 10.06 -0.72
N ALA A 24 6.58 9.28 -1.72
CA ALA A 24 5.56 9.78 -2.65
C ALA A 24 4.24 10.06 -1.93
N TYR A 25 3.89 9.24 -0.93
CA TYR A 25 2.73 9.48 -0.06
C TYR A 25 2.87 10.80 0.73
N LYS A 26 4.01 11.02 1.39
CA LYS A 26 4.27 12.25 2.16
C LYS A 26 4.26 13.51 1.29
N LYS A 27 4.78 13.41 0.06
CA LYS A 27 4.79 14.55 -0.88
C LYS A 27 3.38 14.94 -1.36
N HIS A 28 2.41 14.03 -1.26
CA HIS A 28 1.07 14.19 -1.82
C HIS A 28 -0.04 13.99 -0.77
N GLU A 29 0.17 14.48 0.47
CA GLU A 29 -0.80 14.38 1.57
C GLU A 29 -2.24 14.76 1.16
N ALA A 30 -2.40 15.84 0.39
CA ALA A 30 -3.71 16.30 -0.09
C ALA A 30 -4.44 15.31 -1.03
N LYS A 31 -3.76 14.30 -1.58
CA LYS A 31 -4.34 13.25 -2.44
C LYS A 31 -4.69 11.97 -1.64
N ASN A 32 -4.36 11.91 -0.35
CA ASN A 32 -4.61 10.76 0.52
C ASN A 32 -5.92 10.96 1.31
N ARG A 33 -6.76 9.91 1.37
CA ARG A 33 -8.02 9.93 2.11
C ARG A 33 -7.81 9.83 3.63
N TYR A 34 -6.82 9.04 4.07
CA TYR A 34 -6.56 8.75 5.47
C TYR A 34 -5.06 8.76 5.75
N ASP A 35 -4.66 9.43 6.83
CA ASP A 35 -3.25 9.64 7.19
C ASP A 35 -2.55 8.40 7.76
N ASP A 36 -3.33 7.43 8.23
CA ASP A 36 -2.87 6.18 8.82
C ASP A 36 -2.84 5.01 7.83
N VAL A 37 -3.28 5.24 6.57
CA VAL A 37 -3.20 4.28 5.47
C VAL A 37 -2.08 4.72 4.53
N ILE A 38 -0.92 4.06 4.62
CA ILE A 38 0.27 4.43 3.86
C ILE A 38 0.29 3.85 2.44
N CYS A 39 0.80 4.60 1.47
CA CYS A 39 1.14 4.12 0.13
C CYS A 39 2.64 3.81 0.05
N ILE A 40 3.01 2.54 -0.13
CA ILE A 40 4.43 2.13 -0.17
C ILE A 40 5.03 2.43 -1.56
N ASP A 41 6.21 3.05 -1.61
CA ASP A 41 6.81 3.48 -2.88
C ASP A 41 7.14 2.30 -3.80
N ALA A 42 7.67 1.20 -3.24
CA ALA A 42 8.14 0.04 -3.99
C ALA A 42 7.05 -0.62 -4.87
N THR A 43 5.77 -0.47 -4.50
CA THR A 43 4.64 -1.07 -5.22
C THR A 43 3.60 -0.04 -5.65
N ARG A 44 3.85 1.27 -5.52
CA ARG A 44 2.86 2.29 -5.88
C ARG A 44 2.49 2.19 -7.36
N VAL A 45 1.24 2.52 -7.69
CA VAL A 45 0.83 2.70 -9.08
C VAL A 45 1.34 4.05 -9.56
N ILE A 46 2.09 4.04 -10.67
CA ILE A 46 2.60 5.24 -11.33
C ILE A 46 1.67 5.58 -12.49
N LEU A 47 1.05 6.77 -12.46
CA LEU A 47 0.18 7.23 -13.52
C LEU A 47 0.99 7.50 -14.80
N LYS A 48 0.58 6.90 -15.91
CA LYS A 48 1.24 7.08 -17.22
C LYS A 48 0.71 8.33 -17.93
N GLY A 49 1.54 8.93 -18.79
CA GLY A 49 1.17 10.12 -19.55
C GLY A 49 1.10 11.40 -18.69
N ARG A 50 1.72 11.38 -17.51
CA ARG A 50 1.83 12.52 -16.59
C ARG A 50 3.30 12.78 -16.28
N PRO A 51 3.67 14.02 -15.93
CA PRO A 51 5.03 14.31 -15.51
C PRO A 51 5.29 13.72 -14.09
N PRO A 52 6.55 13.45 -13.70
CA PRO A 52 6.89 12.76 -12.44
C PRO A 52 6.35 13.44 -11.18
N GLU A 53 6.14 14.75 -11.20
CA GLU A 53 5.56 15.53 -10.12
C GLU A 53 4.05 15.38 -9.95
N ASP A 54 3.36 14.80 -10.94
CA ASP A 54 1.91 14.53 -10.91
C ASP A 54 1.59 13.06 -11.22
N ASP A 55 2.56 12.16 -11.04
CA ASP A 55 2.40 10.73 -11.33
C ASP A 55 1.72 9.92 -10.21
N TYR A 56 1.33 10.60 -9.13
CA TYR A 56 0.87 9.99 -7.88
C TYR A 56 -0.65 9.76 -7.83
N ILE A 57 -1.01 8.53 -7.46
CA ILE A 57 -2.33 8.13 -6.97
C ILE A 57 -2.12 7.27 -5.71
N HIS A 58 -3.04 7.37 -4.72
CA HIS A 58 -2.98 6.53 -3.51
C HIS A 58 -3.44 5.10 -3.85
N ALA A 59 -2.57 4.35 -4.50
CA ALA A 59 -2.81 2.98 -4.90
C ALA A 59 -1.50 2.18 -5.00
N ASN A 60 -1.59 0.88 -4.68
CA ASN A 60 -0.48 -0.07 -4.78
C ASN A 60 -0.87 -1.27 -5.64
N TRP A 61 0.11 -1.82 -6.36
CA TRP A 61 0.01 -3.13 -6.99
C TRP A 61 0.10 -4.24 -5.94
N MET A 62 -0.81 -5.20 -6.01
CA MET A 62 -0.77 -6.45 -5.27
C MET A 62 -0.68 -7.61 -6.25
N ILE A 63 0.22 -8.55 -5.99
CA ILE A 63 0.38 -9.77 -6.78
C ILE A 63 0.00 -10.94 -5.87
N MET A 64 -1.02 -11.69 -6.28
CA MET A 64 -1.47 -12.88 -5.57
C MET A 64 -0.61 -14.10 -5.92
N PRO A 65 -0.63 -15.17 -5.11
CA PRO A 65 0.16 -16.38 -5.38
C PRO A 65 -0.13 -17.04 -6.75
N ASP A 66 -1.32 -16.82 -7.30
CA ASP A 66 -1.73 -17.26 -8.64
C ASP A 66 -1.22 -16.33 -9.76
N SER A 67 -0.36 -15.37 -9.44
CA SER A 67 0.16 -14.31 -10.33
C SER A 67 -0.88 -13.29 -10.80
N GLN A 68 -2.13 -13.36 -10.33
CA GLN A 68 -3.12 -12.34 -10.63
C GLN A 68 -2.72 -11.03 -9.97
N LYS A 69 -2.83 -9.94 -10.74
CA LYS A 69 -2.52 -8.59 -10.27
C LYS A 69 -3.79 -7.82 -9.95
N TYR A 70 -3.73 -7.07 -8.86
CA TYR A 70 -4.79 -6.16 -8.42
C TYR A 70 -4.20 -4.79 -8.13
N ILE A 71 -5.03 -3.77 -8.29
CA ILE A 71 -4.76 -2.43 -7.76
C ILE A 71 -5.59 -2.28 -6.50
N CYS A 72 -4.93 -2.07 -5.37
CA CYS A 72 -5.57 -1.71 -4.11
C CYS A 72 -5.50 -0.19 -3.94
N THR A 73 -6.64 0.46 -3.65
CA THR A 73 -6.75 1.92 -3.54
C THR A 73 -7.78 2.32 -2.47
N GLN A 74 -7.83 3.61 -2.14
CA GLN A 74 -8.63 4.25 -1.08
C GLN A 74 -10.10 4.52 -1.41
#